data_AF-A0A848K6S4-F1
#
_entry.id   AF-A0A848K6S4-F1
#
_cell.length_a   1.000
_cell.length_b   1.000
_cell.length_c   1.000
_cell.angle_alpha   90.00
_cell.angle_beta   90.00
_cell.angle_gamma   90.00
#
_symmetry.space_group_name_H-M   'P 1'
#
loop_
_entity.id
_entity.type
_entity.pdbx_description
1 polymer ?
#
loop_
_entity_poly.entity_id
_entity_poly.type
_entity_poly.pdbx_seq_one_letter_code
_entity_poly.pdbx_strand_id
1 'polypeptide(L)'
;MPSLIPFSRSAAIITVAGFTMLSGICEAAAWTRTGSTTTPRGTYNSSGAGGCAGGTCSRASTVTGPAGGAASHTGSVTRTSPGTYSYQGSSTGPAGNSVSRSGTVSRY
;
A
#
# COMPACT_ATOMS: atom_id res chain seq x y z
N MET A 1 21.62 38.49 14.49
CA MET A 1 21.80 37.02 14.36
C MET A 1 20.51 36.38 14.87
N PRO A 2 19.87 35.56 14.04
CA PRO A 2 18.42 35.27 13.98
C PRO A 2 18.05 34.18 15.00
N SER A 3 16.81 33.84 15.34
CA SER A 3 15.47 34.13 14.83
C SER A 3 14.49 33.65 15.92
N LEU A 4 13.67 34.56 16.43
CA LEU A 4 12.43 34.23 17.15
C LEU A 4 11.30 34.82 16.30
N ILE A 5 10.63 33.98 15.52
CA ILE A 5 9.34 34.32 14.91
C ILE A 5 8.34 33.24 15.34
N PRO A 6 7.16 33.65 15.85
CA PRO A 6 6.30 32.82 16.67
C PRO A 6 5.19 32.13 15.86
N PHE A 7 4.55 31.16 16.49
CA PHE A 7 3.20 30.70 16.17
C PHE A 7 2.29 31.90 15.82
N SER A 8 1.82 31.98 14.58
CA SER A 8 0.70 32.85 14.21
C SER A 8 -0.34 32.05 13.44
N ARG A 9 -1.53 31.99 14.02
CA ARG A 9 -2.73 31.30 13.57
C ARG A 9 -3.41 32.22 12.55
N SER A 10 -3.64 31.77 11.32
CA SER A 10 -4.49 32.43 10.31
C SER A 10 -4.88 31.37 9.27
N ALA A 11 -6.05 30.74 9.38
CA ALA A 11 -7.36 31.15 8.87
C ALA A 11 -7.55 30.88 7.37
N ALA A 12 -8.35 29.86 7.05
CA ALA A 12 -9.21 29.80 5.88
C ALA A 12 -10.23 28.65 6.05
N ILE A 13 -11.41 28.98 6.56
CA ILE A 13 -12.61 28.14 6.46
C ILE A 13 -13.19 28.42 5.07
N ILE A 14 -13.17 27.41 4.19
CA ILE A 14 -13.87 27.47 2.90
C ILE A 14 -15.04 26.48 2.98
N THR A 15 -16.24 26.99 3.25
CA THR A 15 -17.48 26.24 3.10
C THR A 15 -17.89 26.25 1.63
N VAL A 16 -17.62 25.15 0.92
CA VAL A 16 -18.22 24.91 -0.40
C VAL A 16 -19.43 24.00 -0.22
N ALA A 17 -20.63 24.57 -0.31
CA ALA A 17 -21.85 23.81 -0.55
C ALA A 17 -21.94 23.56 -2.07
N GLY A 18 -21.62 22.34 -2.50
CA GLY A 18 -21.69 21.93 -3.89
C GLY A 18 -22.19 20.49 -4.00
N PHE A 19 -23.31 20.30 -4.71
CA PHE A 19 -23.86 18.99 -5.06
C PHE A 19 -22.79 18.07 -5.65
N THR A 20 -22.48 16.95 -4.99
CA THR A 20 -21.63 15.91 -5.57
C THR A 20 -22.52 14.81 -6.16
N MET A 21 -22.55 14.75 -7.49
CA MET A 21 -23.08 13.66 -8.29
C MET A 21 -22.54 12.31 -7.82
N LEU A 22 -23.34 11.24 -7.92
CA LEU A 22 -22.95 9.85 -7.67
C LEU A 22 -22.08 9.32 -8.83
N SER A 23 -20.94 9.96 -9.09
CA SER A 23 -19.93 9.43 -10.00
C SER A 23 -19.13 8.36 -9.26
N GLY A 24 -19.15 7.13 -9.75
CA GLY A 24 -18.31 6.05 -9.22
C GLY A 24 -16.85 6.47 -9.19
N ILE A 25 -16.39 6.87 -8.01
CA ILE A 25 -14.98 7.09 -7.75
C ILE A 25 -14.35 5.70 -7.85
N CYS A 26 -13.52 5.46 -8.86
CA CYS A 26 -12.43 4.51 -8.69
C CYS A 26 -11.54 5.16 -7.64
N GLU A 27 -11.84 4.95 -6.36
CA GLU A 27 -10.98 5.44 -5.31
C GLU A 27 -9.62 4.84 -5.61
N ALA A 28 -8.60 5.70 -5.75
CA ALA A 28 -7.27 5.30 -5.38
C ALA A 28 -7.36 4.87 -3.91
N ALA A 29 -7.81 3.63 -3.66
CA ALA A 29 -8.00 3.06 -2.34
C ALA A 29 -6.62 2.72 -1.79
N ALA A 30 -5.82 3.77 -1.62
CA ALA A 30 -4.46 3.72 -1.14
C ALA A 30 -4.53 3.52 0.37
N TRP A 31 -3.96 2.42 0.83
CA TRP A 31 -3.86 2.08 2.22
C TRP A 31 -2.40 1.91 2.60
N THR A 32 -2.12 2.20 3.86
CA THR A 32 -0.85 1.88 4.50
C THR A 32 -1.14 1.17 5.82
N ARG A 33 -0.31 0.21 6.18
CA ARG A 33 -0.40 -0.52 7.44
C ARG A 33 0.99 -0.81 7.96
N THR A 34 1.16 -0.65 9.26
CA THR A 34 2.36 -1.05 9.98
C THR A 34 1.94 -1.88 11.18
N GLY A 35 2.75 -2.86 11.54
CA GLY A 35 2.47 -3.71 12.70
C GLY A 35 3.73 -4.37 13.21
N SER A 36 3.73 -4.75 14.48
CA SER A 36 4.83 -5.48 15.11
C SER A 36 4.30 -6.74 15.77
N THR A 37 4.98 -7.86 15.55
CA THR A 37 4.65 -9.14 16.18
C THR A 37 5.86 -9.62 16.98
N THR A 38 5.70 -9.72 18.30
CA THR A 38 6.74 -10.25 19.18
C THR A 38 6.54 -11.74 19.37
N THR A 39 7.61 -12.49 19.15
CA THR A 39 7.67 -13.94 19.37
C THR A 39 8.82 -14.26 20.32
N PRO A 40 8.93 -15.48 20.87
CA PRO A 40 10.11 -15.89 21.65
C PRO A 40 11.44 -15.75 20.90
N ARG A 41 11.40 -15.69 19.56
CA ARG A 41 12.58 -15.49 18.70
C ARG A 41 12.90 -14.00 18.42
N GLY A 42 12.18 -13.08 19.06
CA GLY A 42 12.33 -11.62 18.95
C GLY A 42 11.15 -10.94 18.25
N THR A 43 11.29 -9.62 18.04
CA THR A 43 10.25 -8.75 17.46
C THR A 43 10.40 -8.63 15.95
N TYR A 44 9.30 -8.84 15.25
CA TYR A 44 9.19 -8.65 13.80
C TYR A 44 8.38 -7.39 13.53
N ASN A 45 8.95 -6.46 12.78
CA ASN A 45 8.25 -5.26 12.31
C ASN A 45 7.81 -5.44 10.87
N SER A 46 6.58 -5.06 10.57
CA SER A 46 5.99 -5.16 9.25
C SER A 46 5.43 -3.81 8.82
N SER A 47 5.57 -3.53 7.53
CA SER A 47 4.99 -2.37 6.88
C SER A 47 4.46 -2.80 5.52
N GLY A 48 3.33 -2.27 5.11
CA GLY A 48 2.81 -2.51 3.78
C GLY A 48 1.94 -1.38 3.31
N ALA A 49 1.91 -1.21 2.00
CA ALA A 49 1.07 -0.25 1.33
C ALA A 49 0.48 -0.90 0.08
N GLY A 50 -0.66 -0.40 -0.36
CA GLY A 50 -1.25 -0.81 -1.61
C GLY A 50 -2.32 0.15 -2.04
N GLY A 51 -2.74 0.05 -3.29
CA GLY A 51 -3.75 0.91 -3.85
C GLY A 51 -4.32 0.32 -5.13
N CYS A 52 -5.54 0.73 -5.47
CA CYS A 52 -6.21 0.34 -6.69
C CYS A 52 -6.52 1.58 -7.52
N ALA A 53 -6.14 1.61 -8.79
CA ALA A 53 -6.50 2.69 -9.69
C ALA A 53 -6.69 2.14 -11.10
N GLY A 54 -7.69 2.63 -11.83
CA GLY A 54 -7.89 2.29 -13.24
C GLY A 54 -8.09 0.80 -13.54
N GLY A 55 -8.61 0.01 -12.59
CA GLY A 55 -8.77 -1.44 -12.74
C GLY A 55 -7.53 -2.26 -12.39
N THR A 56 -6.46 -1.63 -11.92
CA THR A 56 -5.24 -2.28 -11.42
C THR A 56 -5.04 -2.00 -9.93
N CYS A 57 -4.90 -3.06 -9.14
CA CYS A 57 -4.55 -3.02 -7.73
C CYS A 57 -3.10 -3.46 -7.55
N SER A 58 -2.28 -2.66 -6.88
CA SER A 58 -0.89 -3.00 -6.55
C SER A 58 -0.66 -2.95 -5.05
N ARG A 59 0.24 -3.79 -4.54
CA ARG A 59 0.67 -3.78 -3.14
C ARG A 59 2.15 -4.07 -3.00
N ALA A 60 2.73 -3.54 -1.93
CA ALA A 60 4.07 -3.84 -1.46
C ALA A 60 4.05 -3.99 0.05
N SER A 61 4.87 -4.89 0.59
CA SER A 61 5.04 -5.03 2.03
C SER A 61 6.42 -5.57 2.37
N THR A 62 6.95 -5.16 3.50
CA THR A 62 8.23 -5.58 4.05
C THR A 62 8.04 -6.04 5.48
N VAL A 63 8.77 -7.08 5.87
CA VAL A 63 8.83 -7.60 7.24
C VAL A 63 10.29 -7.71 7.63
N THR A 64 10.70 -6.97 8.66
CA THR A 64 12.06 -6.98 9.20
C THR A 64 12.07 -7.76 10.51
N GLY A 65 12.96 -8.74 10.60
CA GLY A 65 13.18 -9.55 11.80
C GLY A 65 14.21 -8.95 12.76
N PRO A 66 14.32 -9.52 13.96
CA PRO A 66 15.20 -9.02 15.02
C PRO A 66 16.69 -9.14 14.68
N ALA A 67 17.06 -10.06 13.79
CA ALA A 67 18.43 -10.21 13.28
C ALA A 67 18.76 -9.26 12.10
N GLY A 68 17.89 -8.27 11.82
CA GLY A 68 18.08 -7.29 10.75
C GLY A 68 17.71 -7.77 9.34
N GLY A 69 17.43 -9.07 9.15
CA GLY A 69 16.97 -9.61 7.87
C GLY A 69 15.56 -9.13 7.51
N ALA A 70 15.36 -8.72 6.25
CA ALA A 70 14.08 -8.24 5.75
C ALA A 70 13.53 -9.14 4.63
N ALA A 71 12.24 -9.46 4.70
CA ALA A 71 11.49 -10.11 3.62
C ALA A 71 10.55 -9.10 2.98
N SER A 72 10.51 -9.03 1.66
CA SER A 72 9.65 -8.11 0.91
C SER A 72 8.75 -8.86 -0.06
N HIS A 73 7.51 -8.40 -0.19
CA HIS A 73 6.51 -8.94 -1.08
C HIS A 73 5.89 -7.82 -1.89
N THR A 74 5.85 -7.98 -3.20
CA THR A 74 5.19 -7.05 -4.12
C THR A 74 4.23 -7.81 -5.01
N GLY A 75 3.24 -7.11 -5.56
CA GLY A 75 2.40 -7.69 -6.59
C GLY A 75 1.30 -6.75 -7.04
N SER A 76 0.69 -7.10 -8.16
CA SER A 76 -0.38 -6.35 -8.75
C SER A 76 -1.37 -7.27 -9.46
N VAL A 77 -2.62 -6.81 -9.52
CA VAL A 77 -3.75 -7.49 -10.14
C VAL A 77 -4.42 -6.48 -11.07
N THR A 78 -4.61 -6.82 -12.33
CA THR A 78 -5.24 -5.98 -13.35
C THR A 78 -6.47 -6.70 -13.88
N ARG A 79 -7.63 -6.04 -13.86
CA ARG A 79 -8.83 -6.52 -14.53
C ARG A 79 -8.68 -6.33 -16.04
N THR A 80 -8.60 -7.43 -16.79
CA THR A 80 -8.41 -7.40 -18.25
C THR A 80 -9.73 -7.49 -19.01
N SER A 81 -10.75 -8.16 -18.44
CA SER A 81 -12.11 -8.27 -18.98
C SER A 81 -13.12 -8.41 -17.83
N PRO A 82 -14.44 -8.25 -18.05
CA PRO A 82 -15.44 -8.56 -17.04
C PRO A 82 -15.26 -10.00 -16.53
N GLY A 83 -14.99 -10.15 -15.23
CA GLY A 83 -14.76 -11.45 -14.61
C GLY A 83 -13.34 -12.02 -14.74
N THR A 84 -12.46 -11.40 -15.54
CA THR A 84 -11.08 -11.88 -15.77
C THR A 84 -10.04 -10.91 -15.21
N TYR A 85 -9.08 -11.45 -14.46
CA TYR A 85 -8.03 -10.70 -13.79
C TYR A 85 -6.67 -11.34 -14.05
N SER A 86 -5.72 -10.56 -14.54
CA SER A 86 -4.31 -10.96 -14.59
C SER A 86 -3.60 -10.51 -13.31
N TYR A 87 -2.66 -11.30 -12.80
CA TYR A 87 -1.88 -10.94 -11.64
C TYR A 87 -0.41 -11.31 -11.79
N GLN A 88 0.43 -10.57 -11.08
CA GLN A 88 1.83 -10.86 -10.89
C GLN A 88 2.25 -10.51 -9.46
N GLY A 89 3.26 -11.20 -8.95
CA GLY A 89 3.84 -10.86 -7.66
C GLY A 89 5.20 -11.48 -7.47
N SER A 90 6.02 -10.83 -6.65
CA SER A 90 7.34 -11.30 -6.27
C SER A 90 7.49 -11.29 -4.76
N SER A 91 8.28 -12.23 -4.25
CA SER A 91 8.57 -12.40 -2.83
C SER A 91 10.06 -12.62 -2.67
N THR A 92 10.74 -11.70 -2.00
CA THR A 92 12.18 -11.74 -1.74
C THR A 92 12.41 -11.99 -0.27
N GLY A 93 13.18 -13.02 0.04
CA GLY A 93 13.55 -13.35 1.42
C GLY A 93 14.78 -12.57 1.91
N PRO A 94 15.10 -12.67 3.21
CA PRO A 94 16.26 -12.00 3.82
C PRO A 94 17.62 -12.40 3.22
N ALA A 95 17.69 -13.58 2.59
CA ALA A 95 18.87 -14.07 1.90
C ALA A 95 18.98 -13.57 0.44
N GLY A 96 18.10 -12.67 -0.01
CA GLY A 96 18.08 -12.11 -1.37
C GLY A 96 17.41 -12.99 -2.43
N ASN A 97 17.11 -14.26 -2.10
CA ASN A 97 16.40 -15.16 -3.02
C ASN A 97 14.98 -14.66 -3.27
N SER A 98 14.59 -14.63 -4.53
CA SER A 98 13.29 -14.12 -4.98
C SER A 98 12.49 -15.18 -5.72
N VAL A 99 11.19 -15.25 -5.44
CA VAL A 99 10.24 -16.09 -6.16
C VAL A 99 9.20 -15.18 -6.80
N SER A 100 9.06 -15.29 -8.11
CA SER A 100 8.08 -14.53 -8.89
C SER A 100 7.00 -15.46 -9.42
N ARG A 101 5.76 -14.99 -9.43
CA ARG A 101 4.61 -15.70 -9.99
C ARG A 101 3.75 -14.75 -10.81
N SER A 102 3.12 -15.28 -11.85
CA SER A 102 2.14 -14.56 -12.66
C SER A 102 1.10 -15.52 -13.20
N GLY A 103 -0.09 -15.01 -13.51
CA GLY A 103 -1.15 -15.81 -14.09
C GLY A 103 -2.41 -15.01 -14.35
N THR A 104 -3.46 -15.71 -14.76
CA THR A 104 -4.79 -15.14 -15.00
C THR A 104 -5.82 -15.96 -14.25
N VAL A 105 -6.77 -15.29 -13.62
CA VAL A 105 -7.92 -15.89 -12.95
C VAL A 105 -9.20 -15.34 -13.57
N SER A 106 -10.11 -16.23 -13.93
CA SER A 106 -11.42 -15.87 -14.46
C SER A 106 -12.51 -16.46 -13.56
N ARG A 107 -13.54 -15.67 -13.27
CA ARG A 107 -14.78 -16.19 -12.68
C ARG A 107 -15.74 -16.60 -13.81
N TYR A 108 -16.29 -17.80 -13.70
CA TYR A 108 -17.44 -18.24 -14.49
C TYR A 108 -18.73 -17.69 -13.92
#